data_AF-A0A815ZLZ0-F1
#
_entry.id   AF-A0A815ZLZ0-F1
#
_cell.length_a   1.000
_cell.length_b   1.000
_cell.length_c   1.000
_cell.angle_alpha   90.00
_cell.angle_beta   90.00
_cell.angle_gamma   90.00
#
_symmetry.space_group_name_H-M   'P 1'
#
loop_
_entity.id
_entity.type
_entity.pdbx_description
1 polymer ?
#
loop_
_entity_poly.entity_id
_entity_poly.type
_entity_poly.pdbx_seq_one_letter_code
_entity_poly.pdbx_strand_id
1 'polypeptide(L)'
;MGTGAVFFHRFYMFHSFRQFPRFAMATCCLFLSGKVEETPKKIRDIMKTARQILEGPRERYIPTLGDEKGDLILQYERVLLPTVKFDFCIQNPYTYLRQYAKTIKGKI
;
A
#
# COMPACT_ATOMS: atom_id res chain seq x y z
N MET A 1 6.67 4.43 -1.35
CA MET A 1 6.49 3.42 -0.26
C MET A 1 5.77 3.95 0.99
N GLY A 2 6.12 5.12 1.55
CA GLY A 2 5.39 5.67 2.70
C GLY A 2 3.90 5.96 2.43
N THR A 3 3.57 6.25 1.16
CA THR A 3 2.23 6.48 0.63
C THR A 3 1.28 5.29 0.82
N GLY A 4 1.71 4.07 0.46
CA GLY A 4 0.91 2.85 0.61
C GLY A 4 0.55 2.53 2.06
N ALA A 5 1.45 2.79 3.01
CA ALA A 5 1.19 2.60 4.44
C ALA A 5 0.12 3.58 4.95
N VAL A 6 0.16 4.84 4.51
CA VAL A 6 -0.87 5.84 4.88
C VAL A 6 -2.24 5.45 4.33
N PHE A 7 -2.33 4.96 3.09
CA PHE A 7 -3.60 4.45 2.55
C PHE A 7 -4.15 3.28 3.37
N PHE A 8 -3.27 2.34 3.75
CA PHE A 8 -3.65 1.21 4.59
C PHE A 8 -4.21 1.66 5.95
N HIS A 9 -3.51 2.55 6.64
CA HIS A 9 -3.98 3.07 7.92
C HIS A 9 -5.27 3.88 7.79
N ARG A 10 -5.38 4.77 6.80
CA ARG A 10 -6.61 5.55 6.54
C ARG A 10 -7.79 4.63 6.24
N PHE A 11 -7.58 3.54 5.51
CA PHE A 11 -8.64 2.58 5.20
C PHE A 11 -9.19 1.88 6.45
N TYR A 12 -8.30 1.35 7.30
CA TYR A 12 -8.70 0.63 8.52
C TYR A 12 -9.17 1.53 9.68
N MET A 13 -9.15 2.86 9.51
CA MET A 13 -9.90 3.76 10.38
C MET A 13 -11.41 3.66 10.15
N PHE A 14 -11.85 3.22 8.96
CA PHE A 14 -13.27 3.15 8.59
C PHE A 14 -13.77 1.72 8.35
N HIS A 15 -12.86 0.76 8.11
CA HIS A 15 -13.21 -0.62 7.75
C HIS A 15 -12.58 -1.65 8.70
N SER A 16 -13.19 -2.83 8.79
CA SER A 16 -12.72 -3.92 9.67
C SER A 16 -11.82 -4.92 8.95
N PHE A 17 -10.81 -5.44 9.66
CA PHE A 17 -9.97 -6.56 9.21
C PHE A 17 -10.73 -7.86 8.95
N ARG A 18 -11.93 -8.02 9.50
CA ARG A 18 -12.78 -9.20 9.24
C ARG A 18 -13.44 -9.15 7.86
N GLN A 19 -13.81 -7.95 7.41
CA GLN A 19 -14.46 -7.74 6.12
C GLN A 19 -13.43 -7.61 4.99
N PHE A 20 -12.31 -6.95 5.28
CA PHE A 20 -11.23 -6.72 4.33
C PHE A 20 -9.95 -7.32 4.88
N PRO A 21 -9.48 -8.45 4.33
CA PRO A 21 -8.28 -9.10 4.82
C PRO A 21 -7.02 -8.26 4.63
N ARG A 22 -6.22 -8.14 5.69
CA ARG A 22 -5.03 -7.27 5.76
C ARG A 22 -4.06 -7.44 4.59
N PHE A 23 -3.77 -8.67 4.16
CA PHE A 23 -2.76 -8.90 3.12
C PHE A 23 -3.24 -8.51 1.72
N ALA A 24 -4.51 -8.77 1.42
CA ALA A 24 -5.10 -8.35 0.17
C ALA A 24 -5.25 -6.83 0.08
N MET A 25 -5.68 -6.19 1.18
CA MET A 25 -5.71 -4.71 1.26
C MET A 25 -4.32 -4.09 1.19
N ALA A 26 -3.32 -4.68 1.83
CA ALA A 26 -1.93 -4.20 1.74
C ALA A 26 -1.42 -4.27 0.29
N THR A 27 -1.73 -5.36 -0.41
CA THR A 27 -1.36 -5.53 -1.83
C THR A 27 -2.08 -4.51 -2.71
N CYS A 28 -3.35 -4.22 -2.44
CA CYS A 28 -4.13 -3.17 -3.10
C CYS A 28 -3.54 -1.77 -2.84
N CYS A 29 -3.18 -1.45 -1.59
CA CYS A 29 -2.56 -0.18 -1.22
C CYS A 29 -1.20 0.01 -1.91
N LEU A 30 -0.39 -1.06 -2.02
CA LEU A 30 0.87 -1.04 -2.76
C LEU A 30 0.63 -0.80 -4.25
N PHE A 31 -0.34 -1.49 -4.85
CA PHE A 31 -0.71 -1.29 -6.25
C PHE A 31 -1.15 0.16 -6.54
N LEU A 32 -2.03 0.72 -5.73
CA LEU A 32 -2.47 2.10 -5.85
C LEU A 32 -1.32 3.10 -5.64
N SER A 33 -0.47 2.86 -4.63
CA SER A 33 0.69 3.74 -4.38
C SER A 33 1.69 3.75 -5.54
N GLY A 34 1.90 2.63 -6.22
CA GLY A 34 2.76 2.55 -7.40
C GLY A 34 2.19 3.34 -8.59
N LYS A 35 0.85 3.35 -8.75
CA LYS A 35 0.17 4.23 -9.72
C LYS A 35 0.37 5.71 -9.38
N VAL A 36 0.22 6.09 -8.11
CA VAL A 36 0.34 7.48 -7.65
C VAL A 36 1.79 7.99 -7.70
N GLU A 37 2.78 7.15 -7.42
CA GLU A 37 4.21 7.49 -7.48
C GLU A 37 4.79 7.40 -8.92
N GLU A 38 3.95 7.34 -9.97
CA GLU A 38 4.36 7.22 -11.39
C GLU A 38 5.30 6.04 -11.67
N THR A 39 5.21 4.98 -10.86
CA THR A 39 5.97 3.72 -11.02
C THR A 39 5.02 2.52 -11.12
N PRO A 40 4.09 2.52 -12.11
CA PRO A 40 3.06 1.50 -12.18
C PRO A 40 3.68 0.11 -12.40
N LYS A 41 3.33 -0.83 -11.54
CA LYS A 41 3.67 -2.25 -11.66
C LYS A 41 2.42 -3.04 -12.02
N LYS A 42 2.59 -4.10 -12.83
CA LYS A 42 1.47 -4.98 -13.20
C LYS A 42 0.95 -5.68 -11.95
N ILE A 43 -0.36 -5.74 -11.80
CA ILE A 43 -1.03 -6.36 -10.65
C ILE A 43 -0.59 -7.82 -10.45
N ARG A 44 -0.44 -8.56 -11.57
CA ARG A 44 0.05 -9.94 -11.57
C ARG A 44 1.45 -10.07 -10.98
N ASP A 45 2.35 -9.14 -11.28
CA ASP A 45 3.73 -9.18 -10.79
C ASP A 45 3.76 -8.86 -9.29
N ILE A 46 2.98 -7.87 -8.85
CA ILE A 46 2.81 -7.54 -7.43
C ILE A 46 2.23 -8.74 -6.67
N MET A 47 1.21 -9.40 -7.20
CA MET A 47 0.61 -10.58 -6.58
C MET A 47 1.58 -11.75 -6.50
N LYS A 48 2.36 -11.99 -7.56
CA LYS A 48 3.40 -13.03 -7.55
C LYS A 48 4.41 -12.78 -6.45
N THR A 49 4.93 -11.55 -6.34
CA THR A 49 5.87 -11.19 -5.28
C THR A 49 5.21 -11.25 -3.90
N ALA A 50 3.98 -10.79 -3.75
CA ALA A 50 3.25 -10.87 -2.49
C ALA A 50 3.06 -12.32 -2.03
N ARG A 51 2.69 -13.24 -2.94
CA ARG A 51 2.61 -14.67 -2.64
C ARG A 51 3.96 -15.26 -2.24
N GLN A 52 5.03 -14.96 -2.97
CA GLN A 52 6.38 -15.42 -2.62
C GLN A 52 6.83 -14.96 -1.22
N ILE A 53 6.50 -13.72 -0.84
CA ILE A 53 6.82 -13.17 0.48
C ILE A 53 5.95 -13.83 1.57
N LEU A 54 4.67 -14.06 1.28
CA LEU A 54 3.70 -14.61 2.22
C LEU A 54 3.77 -16.13 2.35
N GLU A 55 4.33 -16.85 1.39
CA GLU A 55 4.57 -18.30 1.42
C GLU A 55 5.71 -18.72 2.36
N GLY A 56 6.34 -17.76 3.05
CA GLY A 56 7.36 -18.03 4.06
C GLY A 56 6.86 -18.97 5.18
N PRO A 57 7.79 -19.56 5.96
CA PRO A 57 7.53 -20.70 6.86
C PRO A 57 6.56 -20.44 8.02
N ARG A 58 5.99 -19.25 8.13
CA ARG A 58 5.19 -18.83 9.28
C ARG A 58 3.68 -18.77 9.02
N GLU A 59 3.19 -18.57 7.79
CA GLU A 59 1.76 -18.23 7.60
C GLU A 59 1.25 -18.44 6.16
N ARG A 60 0.38 -19.44 5.89
CA ARG A 60 -0.16 -19.71 4.54
C ARG A 60 -1.38 -18.83 4.22
N TYR A 61 -1.17 -17.55 3.90
CA TYR A 61 -2.23 -16.56 3.59
C TYR A 61 -2.62 -16.45 2.10
N ILE A 62 -2.16 -17.38 1.27
CA ILE A 62 -2.46 -17.44 -0.17
C ILE A 62 -3.97 -17.36 -0.50
N PRO A 63 -4.89 -18.00 0.25
CA PRO A 63 -6.33 -17.96 -0.09
C PRO A 63 -6.90 -16.55 -0.08
N THR A 64 -6.26 -15.64 0.65
CA THR A 64 -6.79 -14.30 0.88
C THR A 64 -6.43 -13.31 -0.22
N LEU A 65 -5.43 -13.60 -1.06
CA LEU A 65 -5.07 -12.76 -2.22
C LEU A 65 -5.99 -12.98 -3.44
N GLY A 66 -6.78 -14.06 -3.46
CA GLY A 66 -7.64 -14.43 -4.57
C GLY A 66 -6.88 -14.92 -5.82
N ASP A 67 -7.58 -14.94 -6.94
CA ASP A 67 -7.11 -15.46 -8.23
C ASP A 67 -5.92 -14.69 -8.80
N GLU A 68 -5.10 -15.36 -9.61
CA GLU A 68 -3.89 -14.76 -10.22
C GLU A 68 -4.17 -13.56 -11.13
N LYS A 69 -5.43 -13.39 -11.54
CA LYS A 69 -5.91 -12.28 -12.37
C LYS A 69 -5.97 -10.96 -11.62
N GLY A 70 -6.00 -10.98 -10.28
CA GLY A 70 -6.06 -9.78 -9.45
C GLY A 70 -7.44 -9.12 -9.39
N ASP A 71 -8.49 -9.81 -9.82
CA ASP A 71 -9.87 -9.29 -9.82
C ASP A 71 -10.32 -8.83 -8.43
N LEU A 72 -9.93 -9.56 -7.38
CA LEU A 72 -10.21 -9.20 -5.98
C LEU A 72 -9.55 -7.86 -5.60
N ILE A 73 -8.29 -7.66 -6.01
CA ILE A 73 -7.55 -6.44 -5.70
C ILE A 73 -8.15 -5.24 -6.45
N LEU A 74 -8.62 -5.45 -7.70
CA LEU A 74 -9.33 -4.42 -8.46
C LEU A 74 -10.67 -4.05 -7.82
N GLN A 75 -11.38 -5.02 -7.24
CA GLN A 75 -12.59 -4.73 -6.46
C GLN A 75 -12.27 -3.90 -5.21
N TYR A 76 -11.20 -4.25 -4.50
CA TYR A 76 -10.75 -3.48 -3.33
C TYR A 76 -10.25 -2.09 -3.70
N GLU A 77 -9.64 -1.90 -4.87
CA GLU A 77 -9.24 -0.57 -5.36
C GLU A 77 -10.46 0.36 -5.48
N ARG A 78 -11.59 -0.15 -5.99
CA ARG A 78 -12.84 0.62 -6.11
C ARG A 78 -13.42 1.08 -4.77
N VAL A 79 -13.16 0.35 -3.68
CA VAL A 79 -13.58 0.72 -2.33
C VAL A 79 -12.53 1.62 -1.66
N LEU A 80 -11.25 1.36 -1.90
CA LEU A 80 -10.13 2.12 -1.35
C LEU A 80 -10.15 3.57 -1.82
N LEU A 81 -10.33 3.81 -3.12
CA LEU A 81 -10.34 5.13 -3.75
C LEU A 81 -11.28 6.15 -3.08
N PRO A 82 -12.59 5.86 -2.92
CA PRO A 82 -13.51 6.76 -2.21
C PRO A 82 -13.22 6.82 -0.70
N THR A 83 -12.72 5.73 -0.09
CA THR A 83 -12.37 5.72 1.34
C THR A 83 -11.21 6.69 1.65
N VAL A 84 -10.22 6.78 0.76
CA VAL A 84 -9.14 7.77 0.87
C VAL A 84 -9.53 9.14 0.32
N LYS A 85 -10.80 9.34 -0.06
CA LYS A 85 -11.36 10.59 -0.63
C LYS A 85 -10.62 11.09 -1.88
N PHE A 86 -9.97 10.19 -2.62
CA PHE A 86 -9.06 10.54 -3.73
C PHE A 86 -7.95 11.54 -3.32
N ASP A 87 -7.65 11.65 -2.03
CA ASP A 87 -6.57 12.47 -1.52
C ASP A 87 -5.25 11.69 -1.59
N PHE A 88 -4.54 11.90 -2.70
CA PHE A 88 -3.24 11.27 -2.97
C PHE A 88 -2.06 12.16 -2.57
N CYS A 89 -2.30 13.38 -2.11
CA CYS A 89 -1.28 14.35 -1.71
C CYS A 89 -0.72 14.05 -0.31
N ILE A 90 -0.08 12.90 -0.16
CA ILE A 90 0.57 12.52 1.10
C ILE A 90 1.91 13.26 1.19
N GLN A 91 1.93 14.36 1.94
CA GLN A 91 3.17 15.03 2.30
C GLN A 91 3.96 14.11 3.24
N ASN A 92 5.03 13.52 2.71
CA ASN A 92 5.86 12.64 3.50
C ASN A 92 6.78 13.46 4.42
N PRO A 93 6.80 13.21 5.76
CA PRO A 93 7.63 13.96 6.69
C PRO A 93 9.14 13.98 6.39
N TYR A 94 9.63 13.08 5.52
CA TYR A 94 11.02 13.12 5.05
C TYR A 94 11.41 14.44 4.36
N THR A 95 10.46 15.21 3.81
CA THR A 95 10.75 16.54 3.24
C THR A 95 11.24 17.50 4.32
N TYR A 96 10.56 17.54 5.47
CA TYR A 96 10.96 18.35 6.62
C TYR A 96 12.27 17.84 7.24
N LEU A 97 12.43 16.52 7.39
CA LEU A 97 13.67 15.95 7.91
C LEU A 97 14.88 16.35 7.05
N ARG A 98 14.75 16.38 5.72
CA ARG A 98 15.81 16.79 4.81
C ARG A 98 16.13 18.29 4.91
N GLN A 99 15.13 19.13 5.19
CA GLN A 99 15.33 20.56 5.45
C GLN A 99 16.09 20.75 6.78
N TYR A 100 15.64 20.14 7.86
CA TYR A 100 16.30 20.24 9.16
C TYR A 100 17.72 19.65 9.16
N ALA A 101 17.93 18.52 8.48
CA ALA A 101 19.26 17.92 8.35
C ALA A 101 20.27 18.83 7.63
N LYS A 102 19.82 19.62 6.63
CA LYS A 102 20.66 20.63 5.98
C LYS A 102 20.98 21.81 6.89
N THR A 103 20.00 22.27 7.67
CA THR A 103 20.20 23.36 8.64
C THR A 103 21.18 22.96 9.75
N ILE A 104 21.15 21.69 10.18
CA ILE A 104 22.02 21.18 11.26
C ILE A 104 23.44 20.86 10.75
N LYS A 105 23.61 20.39 9.50
CA LYS A 105 24.94 20.10 8.92
C LYS A 105 25.67 21.33 8.34
N GLY A 106 25.09 22.53 8.38
CA GLY A 106 25.66 23.78 7.87
C GLY A 106 26.36 24.67 8.89
N LYS A 107 26.63 24.17 10.11
CA LYS A 107 27.41 24.86 11.14
C LYS A 107 28.30 23.88 11.91
N ILE A 108 29.33 23.34 11.25
CA ILE A 108 30.67 23.08 11.82
C ILE A 108 31.65 23.34 10.68
#